data_AF-A0AAP3DCZ9-F1
#
_entry.id   AF-A0AAP3DCZ9-F1
#
_cell.length_a   1.000
_cell.length_b   1.000
_cell.length_c   1.000
_cell.angle_alpha   90.00
_cell.angle_beta   90.00
_cell.angle_gamma   90.00
#
_symmetry.space_group_name_H-M   'P 1'
#
loop_
_entity.id
_entity.type
_entity.pdbx_description
1 polymer ?
#
loop_
_entity_poly.entity_id
_entity_poly.type
_entity_poly.pdbx_seq_one_letter_code
_entity_poly.pdbx_strand_id
1 'polypeptide(L)'
;MELSTEKKPIYDERVNEILRGLVEGKSRDLLAKELGHKNYKTLDIYMRRKNFVWDRDKQTYVPAYNRIEKWDSSKDLVSSSKISTIISLFQKEGSDAKTIAKRLGFSDHRELATYMKSKGYKWSSDKKNYEKLTGKFTEETLSTSLPATRQEGESSVEAPEALQSVLKANRIDKGQLGQIEAYLPILELLDRNKNRLIDLIVPGSESGKVPRYAVPGIFVTKSVHMTNTLDQMVREYSKEKNISQRDIFAVALIEFFQRYGYEREIETLLGRM
;
A
#
# COMPACT_ATOMS: atom_id res chain seq x y z
N MET A 1 20.63 15.97 1.61
CA MET A 1 19.23 16.40 1.76
C MET A 1 19.24 17.77 2.39
N GLU A 2 18.59 18.76 1.79
CA GLU A 2 18.45 20.07 2.43
C GLU A 2 17.30 20.04 3.45
N LEU A 3 17.57 20.52 4.67
CA LEU A 3 16.56 20.61 5.72
C LEU A 3 15.59 21.76 5.41
N SER A 4 14.30 21.45 5.33
CA SER A 4 13.21 22.43 5.30
C SER A 4 13.46 23.50 6.37
N THR A 5 13.54 24.77 5.94
CA THR A 5 14.05 25.89 6.74
C THR A 5 13.35 26.04 8.10
N GLU A 6 12.06 25.73 8.15
CA GLU A 6 11.19 25.76 9.33
C GLU A 6 11.64 24.88 10.51
N LYS A 7 12.45 23.83 10.28
CA LYS A 7 12.82 22.84 11.30
C LYS A 7 14.25 22.97 11.84
N LYS A 8 15.00 24.00 11.43
CA LYS A 8 16.35 24.26 11.94
C LYS A 8 16.28 24.77 13.40
N PRO A 9 17.19 24.35 14.30
CA PRO A 9 17.25 24.88 15.67
C PRO A 9 17.62 26.37 15.66
N ILE A 10 16.94 27.18 16.46
CA ILE A 10 17.11 28.64 16.47
C ILE A 10 17.80 29.05 17.78
N TYR A 11 19.08 29.41 17.69
CA TYR A 11 19.92 29.79 18.83
C TYR A 11 19.82 31.29 19.13
N ASP A 12 18.76 31.69 19.83
CA ASP A 12 18.68 33.02 20.47
C ASP A 12 19.69 33.14 21.61
N GLU A 13 20.03 34.37 22.00
CA GLU A 13 20.78 34.69 23.22
C GLU A 13 20.23 33.96 24.45
N ARG A 14 18.91 34.06 24.71
CA ARG A 14 18.23 33.34 25.81
C ARG A 14 18.24 31.82 25.67
N VAL A 15 18.28 31.28 24.45
CA VAL A 15 18.42 29.83 24.24
C VAL A 15 19.82 29.39 24.69
N ASN A 16 20.84 30.18 24.38
CA ASN A 16 22.22 29.94 24.81
C ASN A 16 22.38 30.12 26.33
N GLU A 17 21.70 31.08 26.96
CA GLU A 17 21.64 31.21 28.42
C GLU A 17 21.02 29.98 29.10
N ILE A 18 19.88 29.50 28.60
CA ILE A 18 19.22 28.29 29.11
C ILE A 18 20.13 27.06 28.98
N LEU A 19 20.76 26.88 27.81
CA LEU A 19 21.68 25.75 27.57
C LEU A 19 22.93 25.84 28.45
N ARG A 20 23.52 27.04 28.61
CA ARG A 20 24.67 27.27 29.49
C ARG A 20 24.32 26.96 30.95
N GLY A 21 23.19 27.45 31.44
CA GLY A 21 22.73 27.19 32.80
C GLY A 21 22.47 25.71 33.11
N LEU A 22 22.03 24.93 32.11
CA LEU A 22 21.89 23.47 32.25
C LEU A 22 23.24 22.75 32.29
N VAL A 23 24.26 23.26 31.57
CA VAL A 23 25.65 22.76 31.66
C VAL A 23 26.31 23.16 33.00
N GLU A 24 25.95 24.33 33.56
CA GLU A 24 26.28 24.74 34.94
C GLU A 24 25.56 23.88 36.02
N GLY A 25 24.71 22.93 35.63
CA GLY A 25 23.98 22.04 36.54
C GLY A 25 22.76 22.69 37.23
N LYS A 26 22.36 23.91 36.84
CA LYS A 26 21.16 24.55 37.37
C LYS A 26 19.93 23.76 36.93
N SER A 27 19.04 23.42 37.87
CA SER A 27 17.79 22.76 37.50
C SER A 27 16.91 23.68 36.65
N ARG A 28 16.16 23.09 35.71
CA ARG A 28 15.21 23.81 34.84
C ARG A 28 14.21 24.68 35.60
N ASP A 29 13.85 24.27 36.82
CA ASP A 29 12.90 24.97 37.69
C ASP A 29 13.54 26.16 38.43
N LEU A 30 14.87 26.14 38.65
CA LEU A 30 15.64 27.31 39.09
C LEU A 30 15.88 28.28 37.92
N LEU A 31 16.28 27.78 36.76
CA LEU A 31 16.45 28.60 35.54
C LEU A 31 15.16 29.32 35.13
N ALA A 32 14.00 28.69 35.32
CA ALA A 32 12.72 29.37 35.11
C ALA A 32 12.58 30.60 36.03
N LYS A 33 12.90 30.48 37.32
CA LYS A 33 12.84 31.62 38.26
C LYS A 33 13.85 32.71 37.92
N GLU A 34 15.09 32.32 37.62
CA GLU A 34 16.19 33.22 37.27
C GLU A 34 15.87 34.04 36.00
N LEU A 35 15.24 33.43 34.99
CA LEU A 35 14.83 34.06 33.74
C LEU A 35 13.42 34.69 33.77
N GLY A 36 12.84 34.90 34.97
CA GLY A 36 11.54 35.57 35.14
C GLY A 36 10.31 34.78 34.65
N HIS A 37 10.46 33.48 34.39
CA HIS A 37 9.36 32.59 33.99
C HIS A 37 8.59 32.07 35.21
N LYS A 38 7.25 32.16 35.16
CA LYS A 38 6.35 31.72 36.24
C LYS A 38 6.57 30.25 36.65
N ASN A 39 6.86 29.38 35.67
CA ASN A 39 7.16 27.96 35.89
C ASN A 39 8.10 27.45 34.79
N TYR A 40 8.71 26.28 34.99
CA TYR A 40 9.44 25.56 33.94
C TYR A 40 8.60 25.36 32.66
N LYS A 41 7.26 25.24 32.78
CA LYS A 41 6.34 25.04 31.65
C LYS A 41 6.41 26.18 30.63
N THR A 42 6.63 27.42 31.06
CA THR A 42 6.79 28.57 30.14
C THR A 42 8.16 28.60 29.46
N LEU A 43 9.20 28.10 30.13
CA LEU A 43 10.54 27.91 29.57
C LEU A 43 10.55 26.76 28.54
N ASP A 44 9.91 25.62 28.85
CA ASP A 44 9.64 24.51 27.91
C ASP A 44 8.91 24.99 26.63
N ILE A 45 7.96 25.93 26.77
CA ILE A 45 7.21 26.50 25.64
C ILE A 45 8.09 27.42 24.79
N TYR A 46 8.95 28.24 25.42
CA TYR A 46 9.91 29.09 24.69
C TYR A 46 10.91 28.24 23.89
N MET A 47 11.53 27.24 24.52
CA MET A 47 12.46 26.32 23.84
C MET A 47 11.78 25.56 22.69
N ARG A 48 10.52 25.11 22.87
CA ARG A 48 9.75 24.45 21.80
C ARG A 48 9.47 25.35 20.60
N ARG A 49 9.26 26.65 20.80
CA ARG A 49 9.12 27.65 19.73
C ARG A 49 10.44 27.93 18.97
N LYS A 50 11.57 27.43 19.47
CA LYS A 50 12.91 27.55 18.88
C LYS A 50 13.45 26.22 18.33
N ASN A 51 12.56 25.24 18.11
CA ASN A 51 12.88 23.87 17.67
C ASN A 51 13.77 23.08 18.65
N PHE A 52 13.68 23.36 19.96
CA PHE A 52 14.30 22.56 21.03
C PHE A 52 13.25 21.79 21.84
N VAL A 53 13.63 20.60 22.32
CA VAL A 53 12.74 19.70 23.06
C VAL A 53 13.50 19.09 24.24
N TRP A 54 12.85 18.99 25.40
CA TRP A 54 13.43 18.38 26.59
C TRP A 54 13.70 16.88 26.38
N ASP A 55 14.94 16.45 26.62
CA ASP A 55 15.32 15.05 26.79
C ASP A 55 15.33 14.74 28.29
N ARG A 56 14.47 13.80 28.72
CA ARG A 56 14.34 13.40 30.13
C ARG A 56 15.52 12.56 30.61
N ASP A 57 16.20 11.86 29.70
CA ASP A 57 17.32 10.98 29.99
C ASP A 57 18.57 11.83 30.28
N LYS A 58 18.75 12.90 29.50
CA LYS A 58 19.89 13.82 29.59
C LYS A 58 19.66 15.09 30.43
N GLN A 59 18.44 15.28 30.96
CA GLN A 59 18.02 16.48 31.71
C GLN A 59 18.39 17.82 31.01
N THR A 60 18.28 17.86 29.68
CA THR A 60 18.65 19.03 28.88
C THR A 60 17.79 19.18 27.62
N TYR A 61 17.90 20.31 26.94
CA TYR A 61 17.20 20.55 25.67
C TYR A 61 18.04 20.08 24.49
N VAL A 62 17.46 19.20 23.66
CA VAL A 62 18.05 18.76 22.38
C VAL A 62 17.27 19.34 21.20
N PRO A 63 17.90 19.60 20.05
CA PRO A 63 17.18 19.93 18.82
C PRO A 63 16.09 18.92 18.47
N ALA A 64 14.94 19.39 18.00
CA ALA A 64 13.72 18.59 17.84
C ALA A 64 13.88 17.38 16.89
N TYR A 65 14.77 17.46 15.89
CA TYR A 65 15.02 16.38 14.94
C TYR A 65 15.62 15.13 15.61
N ASN A 66 16.46 15.29 16.65
CA ASN A 66 17.07 14.17 17.39
C ASN A 66 16.03 13.26 18.09
N ARG A 67 14.80 13.74 18.30
CA ARG A 67 13.71 12.92 18.85
C ARG A 67 13.11 11.96 17.81
N ILE A 68 13.22 12.28 16.52
CA ILE A 68 12.65 11.48 15.43
C ILE A 68 13.46 10.19 15.22
N GLU A 69 14.78 10.24 15.46
CA GLU A 69 15.68 9.08 15.35
C GLU A 69 15.49 8.05 16.48
N LYS A 70 14.95 8.44 17.65
CA LYS A 70 14.61 7.55 18.77
C LYS A 70 13.28 6.77 18.55
N TRP A 71 12.81 6.53 17.32
CA TRP A 71 11.67 5.65 17.05
C TRP A 71 12.08 4.16 17.10
N ASP A 72 11.21 3.29 17.60
CA ASP A 72 11.55 1.96 18.13
C ASP A 72 11.92 0.90 17.05
N SER A 73 13.11 1.03 16.47
CA SER A 73 13.66 0.08 15.48
C SER A 73 13.92 -1.34 16.02
N SER A 74 13.79 -1.57 17.34
CA SER A 74 14.14 -2.85 17.98
C SER A 74 13.25 -4.01 17.53
N LYS A 75 11.97 -3.76 17.25
CA LYS A 75 10.99 -4.81 16.91
C LYS A 75 11.09 -5.28 15.45
N ASP A 76 11.37 -4.37 14.53
CA ASP A 76 11.65 -4.73 13.14
C ASP A 76 13.00 -5.43 13.00
N LEU A 77 14.00 -5.12 13.85
CA LEU A 77 15.24 -5.87 13.95
C LEU A 77 15.02 -7.34 14.36
N VAL A 78 14.06 -7.66 15.22
CA VAL A 78 13.72 -9.06 15.58
C VAL A 78 13.05 -9.80 14.42
N SER A 79 12.13 -9.15 13.69
CA SER A 79 11.51 -9.74 12.49
C SER A 79 12.50 -9.92 11.34
N SER A 80 13.42 -8.96 11.17
CA SER A 80 14.56 -9.05 10.27
C SER A 80 15.51 -10.17 10.68
N SER A 81 15.80 -10.32 11.98
CA SER A 81 16.72 -11.32 12.51
C SER A 81 16.36 -12.74 12.06
N LYS A 82 15.10 -13.19 12.20
CA LYS A 82 14.72 -14.55 11.72
C LYS A 82 14.95 -14.72 10.20
N ILE A 83 14.72 -13.68 9.39
CA ILE A 83 14.96 -13.70 7.94
C ILE A 83 16.46 -13.76 7.64
N SER A 84 17.26 -12.90 8.27
CA SER A 84 18.72 -12.88 8.15
C SER A 84 19.35 -14.19 8.63
N THR A 85 18.82 -14.83 9.67
CA THR A 85 19.24 -16.16 10.12
C THR A 85 18.94 -17.23 9.07
N ILE A 86 17.74 -17.23 8.45
CA ILE A 86 17.44 -18.19 7.36
C ILE A 86 18.41 -18.02 6.20
N ILE A 87 18.63 -16.78 5.72
CA ILE A 87 19.53 -16.49 4.59
C ILE A 87 20.98 -16.88 4.94
N SER A 88 21.42 -16.61 6.17
CA SER A 88 22.75 -16.99 6.67
C SER A 88 22.92 -18.50 6.83
N LEU A 89 21.85 -19.22 7.20
CA LEU A 89 21.87 -20.69 7.29
C LEU A 89 22.03 -21.27 5.89
N PHE A 90 21.18 -20.93 4.91
CA PHE A 90 21.33 -21.39 3.52
C PHE A 90 22.67 -20.98 2.86
N GLN A 91 23.32 -19.92 3.34
CA GLN A 91 24.64 -19.49 2.84
C GLN A 91 25.82 -20.24 3.48
N LYS A 92 25.74 -20.62 4.76
CA LYS A 92 26.83 -21.29 5.50
C LYS A 92 26.69 -22.82 5.52
N GLU A 93 25.46 -23.28 5.69
CA GLU A 93 25.06 -24.68 5.71
C GLU A 93 24.32 -24.95 4.40
N GLY A 94 24.95 -25.64 3.45
CA GLY A 94 24.33 -26.04 2.17
C GLY A 94 23.27 -27.13 2.31
N SER A 95 22.40 -26.99 3.31
CA SER A 95 21.54 -28.02 3.90
C SER A 95 20.15 -28.07 3.28
N ASP A 96 19.52 -29.24 3.39
CA ASP A 96 18.10 -29.44 3.03
C ASP A 96 17.21 -28.44 3.80
N ALA A 97 16.34 -27.75 3.05
CA ALA A 97 15.37 -26.79 3.56
C ALA A 97 14.48 -27.36 4.69
N LYS A 98 14.26 -28.68 4.73
CA LYS A 98 13.52 -29.35 5.82
C LYS A 98 14.25 -29.30 7.17
N THR A 99 15.58 -29.35 7.18
CA THR A 99 16.38 -29.28 8.41
C THR A 99 16.39 -27.85 8.97
N ILE A 100 16.56 -26.86 8.09
CA ILE A 100 16.51 -25.43 8.43
C ILE A 100 15.10 -25.05 8.91
N ALA A 101 14.04 -25.56 8.29
CA ALA A 101 12.66 -25.36 8.74
C ALA A 101 12.43 -25.85 10.18
N LYS A 102 12.76 -27.12 10.47
CA LYS A 102 12.63 -27.70 11.82
C LYS A 102 13.46 -26.95 12.85
N ARG A 103 14.71 -26.58 12.52
CA ARG A 103 15.63 -25.84 13.42
C ARG A 103 15.11 -24.46 13.82
N LEU A 104 14.23 -23.86 13.01
CA LEU A 104 13.67 -22.52 13.22
C LEU A 104 12.21 -22.52 13.71
N GLY A 105 11.66 -23.70 14.02
CA GLY A 105 10.32 -23.89 14.55
C GLY A 105 9.20 -23.82 13.50
N PHE A 106 9.49 -24.08 12.22
CA PHE A 106 8.47 -24.26 11.18
C PHE A 106 8.08 -25.74 11.06
N SER A 107 6.82 -26.00 10.75
CA SER A 107 6.25 -27.36 10.61
C SER A 107 6.88 -28.12 9.44
N ASP A 108 7.10 -27.42 8.32
CA ASP A 108 7.70 -27.97 7.10
C ASP A 108 8.41 -26.88 6.26
N HIS A 109 9.28 -27.30 5.34
CA HIS A 109 9.93 -26.42 4.37
C HIS A 109 8.94 -25.62 3.50
N ARG A 110 7.73 -26.15 3.24
CA ARG A 110 6.64 -25.43 2.56
C ARG A 110 6.11 -24.24 3.37
N GLU A 111 6.10 -24.35 4.71
CA GLU A 111 5.72 -23.25 5.60
C GLU A 111 6.81 -22.18 5.61
N LEU A 112 8.09 -22.57 5.72
CA LEU A 112 9.23 -21.66 5.62
C LEU A 112 9.23 -20.90 4.27
N ALA A 113 8.92 -21.58 3.17
CA ALA A 113 8.81 -20.96 1.84
C ALA A 113 7.61 -19.99 1.76
N THR A 114 6.47 -20.34 2.36
CA THR A 114 5.29 -19.47 2.45
C THR A 114 5.57 -18.23 3.30
N TYR A 115 6.25 -18.41 4.45
CA TYR A 115 6.74 -17.33 5.31
C TYR A 115 7.65 -16.38 4.53
N MET A 116 8.67 -16.89 3.84
CA MET A 116 9.56 -16.07 3.01
C MET A 116 8.82 -15.34 1.88
N LYS A 117 7.89 -16.03 1.17
CA LYS A 117 7.05 -15.39 0.13
C LYS A 117 6.24 -14.23 0.72
N SER A 118 5.62 -14.41 1.89
CA SER A 118 4.87 -13.35 2.60
C SER A 118 5.74 -12.15 3.04
N LYS A 119 7.05 -12.35 3.17
CA LYS A 119 8.04 -11.30 3.50
C LYS A 119 8.70 -10.68 2.27
N GLY A 120 8.23 -11.02 1.06
CA GLY A 120 8.77 -10.51 -0.20
C GLY A 120 10.07 -11.17 -0.65
N TYR A 121 10.34 -12.41 -0.22
CA TYR A 121 11.51 -13.18 -0.65
C TYR A 121 11.09 -14.38 -1.50
N LYS A 122 11.75 -14.56 -2.65
CA LYS A 122 11.56 -15.69 -3.57
C LYS A 122 12.78 -16.61 -3.51
N TRP A 123 12.57 -17.92 -3.59
CA TRP A 123 13.67 -18.87 -3.74
C TRP A 123 14.34 -18.71 -5.11
N SER A 124 15.68 -18.65 -5.10
CA SER A 124 16.53 -18.63 -6.27
C SER A 124 17.29 -19.95 -6.35
N SER A 125 16.98 -20.75 -7.37
CA SER A 125 17.64 -22.05 -7.59
C SER A 125 19.13 -21.89 -7.87
N ASP A 126 19.51 -20.83 -8.58
CA ASP A 126 20.89 -20.56 -9.02
C ASP A 126 21.77 -20.17 -7.83
N LYS A 127 21.24 -19.36 -6.90
CA LYS A 127 21.94 -18.97 -5.66
C LYS A 127 21.69 -19.93 -4.49
N LYS A 128 20.81 -20.93 -4.65
CA LYS A 128 20.30 -21.84 -3.59
C LYS A 128 19.91 -21.12 -2.30
N ASN A 129 19.30 -19.93 -2.43
CA ASN A 129 18.95 -19.06 -1.30
C ASN A 129 17.77 -18.15 -1.65
N TYR A 130 17.30 -17.36 -0.69
CA TYR A 130 16.18 -16.44 -0.83
C TYR A 130 16.63 -15.04 -1.28
N GLU A 131 16.09 -14.58 -2.41
CA GLU A 131 16.34 -13.23 -2.95
C GLU A 131 15.12 -12.32 -2.71
N LYS A 132 15.38 -11.05 -2.36
CA LYS A 132 14.33 -10.08 -2.07
C LYS A 132 13.72 -9.54 -3.36
N LEU A 133 12.44 -9.81 -3.57
CA LEU A 133 11.65 -9.27 -4.68
C LEU A 133 11.62 -7.74 -4.59
N THR A 134 12.37 -7.09 -5.47
CA THR A 134 12.51 -5.63 -5.52
C THR A 134 12.11 -5.16 -6.92
N GLY A 135 10.81 -5.01 -7.13
CA GLY A 135 10.23 -4.64 -8.42
C GLY A 135 8.71 -4.80 -8.43
N LYS A 136 8.03 -4.05 -9.29
CA LYS A 136 6.59 -4.17 -9.53
C LYS A 136 6.38 -5.17 -10.68
N PHE A 137 5.62 -6.23 -10.46
CA PHE A 137 5.27 -7.20 -11.50
C PHE A 137 3.76 -7.43 -11.55
N THR A 138 3.23 -7.48 -12.77
CA THR A 138 1.87 -7.93 -13.10
C THR A 138 1.75 -9.43 -12.84
N GLU A 139 0.62 -9.91 -12.32
CA GLU A 139 0.38 -11.34 -12.19
C GLU A 139 -0.09 -11.95 -13.52
N GLU A 140 0.85 -12.51 -14.28
CA GLU A 140 0.54 -13.49 -15.33
C GLU A 140 1.39 -14.76 -15.15
N THR A 141 0.76 -15.89 -15.52
CA THR A 141 1.25 -17.27 -15.67
C THR A 141 1.11 -18.25 -14.49
N LEU A 142 0.05 -19.05 -14.56
CA LEU A 142 -0.05 -20.40 -14.00
C LEU A 142 -0.87 -21.30 -14.95
N SER A 143 -0.25 -21.88 -15.99
CA SER A 143 -0.51 -23.23 -16.57
C SER A 143 0.10 -23.44 -17.99
N THR A 144 1.03 -24.40 -18.09
CA THR A 144 1.14 -25.55 -19.04
C THR A 144 -0.02 -25.69 -20.08
N SER A 145 0.15 -26.01 -21.38
CA SER A 145 1.30 -26.41 -22.25
C SER A 145 1.00 -26.33 -23.77
N LEU A 146 2.08 -26.26 -24.60
CA LEU A 146 2.36 -26.89 -25.94
C LEU A 146 1.23 -27.50 -26.83
N PRO A 147 1.40 -27.61 -28.18
CA PRO A 147 2.26 -26.86 -29.13
C PRO A 147 1.63 -26.55 -30.53
N ALA A 148 2.34 -25.80 -31.39
CA ALA A 148 2.35 -25.88 -32.88
C ALA A 148 1.07 -25.46 -33.70
N THR A 149 1.09 -25.05 -34.98
CA THR A 149 2.12 -24.50 -35.92
C THR A 149 1.46 -24.04 -37.25
N ARG A 150 2.00 -23.00 -37.93
CA ARG A 150 1.75 -22.53 -39.35
C ARG A 150 0.47 -21.71 -39.64
N GLN A 151 0.58 -20.54 -40.30
CA GLN A 151 0.58 -20.22 -41.77
C GLN A 151 -0.75 -20.59 -42.46
N GLU A 152 -1.39 -19.82 -43.37
CA GLU A 152 -1.25 -18.46 -43.95
C GLU A 152 -2.64 -18.11 -44.58
N GLY A 153 -2.96 -16.97 -45.20
CA GLY A 153 -2.26 -15.71 -45.54
C GLY A 153 -2.95 -15.01 -46.74
N GLU A 154 -2.89 -13.67 -46.85
CA GLU A 154 -3.31 -12.84 -48.03
C GLU A 154 -4.82 -12.85 -48.44
N SER A 155 -5.41 -11.89 -49.17
CA SER A 155 -5.09 -10.48 -49.47
C SER A 155 -6.34 -9.74 -50.01
N SER A 156 -6.25 -8.41 -50.13
CA SER A 156 -7.24 -7.50 -50.76
C SER A 156 -7.38 -7.70 -52.29
N VAL A 157 -8.39 -7.18 -53.01
CA VAL A 157 -9.36 -6.08 -52.74
C VAL A 157 -10.81 -6.56 -53.08
N GLU A 158 -11.89 -5.81 -53.42
CA GLU A 158 -12.16 -4.42 -53.83
C GLU A 158 -13.63 -4.01 -53.47
N ALA A 159 -14.04 -2.77 -53.77
CA ALA A 159 -15.45 -2.33 -53.87
C ALA A 159 -15.63 -1.45 -55.13
N PRO A 160 -16.83 -1.39 -55.74
CA PRO A 160 -17.61 -0.15 -55.54
C PRO A 160 -19.16 -0.28 -55.55
N GLU A 161 -19.77 0.68 -54.85
CA GLU A 161 -21.03 1.40 -55.18
C GLU A 161 -22.26 0.64 -55.75
N ALA A 162 -23.16 0.23 -54.85
CA ALA A 162 -24.58 0.01 -55.17
C ALA A 162 -25.52 0.34 -53.99
N LEU A 163 -25.34 1.50 -53.34
CA LEU A 163 -26.04 1.94 -52.11
C LEU A 163 -27.56 2.21 -52.25
N GLN A 164 -28.24 1.65 -53.25
CA GLN A 164 -29.67 1.92 -53.54
C GLN A 164 -30.56 0.67 -53.67
N SER A 165 -30.03 -0.55 -53.46
CA SER A 165 -30.85 -1.78 -53.33
C SER A 165 -31.38 -2.04 -51.90
N VAL A 166 -31.09 -1.12 -50.98
CA VAL A 166 -31.22 -1.15 -49.50
C VAL A 166 -32.61 -1.56 -48.95
N LEU A 167 -33.65 -1.64 -49.79
CA LEU A 167 -35.02 -1.89 -49.37
C LEU A 167 -35.65 -3.23 -49.84
N LYS A 168 -34.96 -4.04 -50.66
CA LYS A 168 -35.56 -5.27 -51.25
C LYS A 168 -34.66 -6.52 -51.34
N ALA A 169 -33.73 -6.71 -50.39
CA ALA A 169 -32.84 -7.90 -50.41
C ALA A 169 -32.72 -8.69 -49.08
N ASN A 170 -33.28 -8.22 -47.95
CA ASN A 170 -33.24 -8.95 -46.67
C ASN A 170 -34.20 -10.16 -46.62
N ARG A 171 -33.96 -11.15 -47.49
CA ARG A 171 -34.23 -12.54 -47.14
C ARG A 171 -33.15 -12.96 -46.15
N ILE A 172 -33.47 -12.85 -44.86
CA ILE A 172 -32.63 -13.48 -43.82
C ILE A 172 -32.73 -14.99 -44.08
N ASP A 173 -31.63 -15.60 -44.52
CA ASP A 173 -31.60 -17.05 -44.70
C ASP A 173 -31.88 -17.73 -43.37
N LYS A 174 -32.71 -18.78 -43.39
CA LYS A 174 -33.06 -19.52 -42.17
C LYS A 174 -31.84 -20.07 -41.42
N GLY A 175 -30.72 -20.30 -42.13
CA GLY A 175 -29.44 -20.67 -41.52
C GLY A 175 -28.80 -19.54 -40.69
N GLN A 176 -28.90 -18.28 -41.11
CA GLN A 176 -28.45 -17.13 -40.30
C GLN A 176 -29.41 -16.84 -39.14
N LEU A 177 -30.72 -17.01 -39.37
CA LEU A 177 -31.72 -16.85 -38.31
C LEU A 177 -31.49 -17.88 -37.18
N GLY A 178 -31.24 -19.15 -37.53
CA GLY A 178 -30.87 -20.19 -36.58
C GLY A 178 -29.53 -19.95 -35.85
N GLN A 179 -28.58 -19.26 -36.47
CA GLN A 179 -27.35 -18.82 -35.79
C GLN A 179 -27.63 -17.71 -34.77
N ILE A 180 -28.51 -16.75 -35.09
CA ILE A 180 -28.95 -15.71 -34.14
C ILE A 180 -29.77 -16.33 -33.00
N GLU A 181 -30.63 -17.30 -33.29
CA GLU A 181 -31.39 -18.07 -32.30
C GLU A 181 -30.46 -18.82 -31.32
N ALA A 182 -29.35 -19.39 -31.80
CA ALA A 182 -28.34 -20.03 -30.94
C ALA A 182 -27.68 -19.04 -29.94
N TYR A 183 -27.67 -17.73 -30.25
CA TYR A 183 -27.21 -16.69 -29.34
C TYR A 183 -28.30 -16.07 -28.47
N LEU A 184 -29.59 -16.36 -28.67
CA LEU A 184 -30.66 -15.84 -27.80
C LEU A 184 -30.44 -16.13 -26.31
N PRO A 185 -30.03 -17.33 -25.86
CA PRO A 185 -29.82 -17.61 -24.44
C PRO A 185 -28.70 -16.77 -23.81
N ILE A 186 -27.63 -16.48 -24.56
CA ILE A 186 -26.54 -15.64 -24.07
C ILE A 186 -26.88 -14.15 -24.17
N LEU A 187 -27.60 -13.71 -25.20
CA LEU A 187 -28.11 -12.33 -25.30
C LEU A 187 -29.11 -12.01 -24.18
N GLU A 188 -30.00 -12.94 -23.83
CA GLU A 188 -30.91 -12.77 -22.69
C GLU A 188 -30.14 -12.75 -21.36
N LEU A 189 -29.14 -13.62 -21.18
CA LEU A 189 -28.28 -13.61 -20.00
C LEU A 189 -27.45 -12.32 -19.88
N LEU A 190 -27.02 -11.73 -21.00
CA LEU A 190 -26.32 -10.45 -21.06
C LEU A 190 -27.25 -9.28 -20.72
N ASP A 191 -28.46 -9.20 -21.29
CA ASP A 191 -29.40 -8.10 -20.99
C ASP A 191 -29.90 -8.17 -19.53
N ARG A 192 -30.20 -9.37 -19.02
CA ARG A 192 -30.50 -9.60 -17.58
C ARG A 192 -29.38 -9.15 -16.63
N ASN A 193 -28.13 -9.14 -17.07
CA ASN A 193 -26.96 -8.71 -16.28
C ASN A 193 -26.36 -7.36 -16.71
N LYS A 194 -27.01 -6.64 -17.64
CA LYS A 194 -26.50 -5.47 -18.34
C LYS A 194 -25.86 -4.42 -17.45
N ASN A 195 -26.51 -4.07 -16.34
CA ASN A 195 -26.00 -3.05 -15.41
C ASN A 195 -24.69 -3.53 -14.74
N ARG A 196 -24.65 -4.79 -14.26
CA ARG A 196 -23.44 -5.41 -13.68
C ARG A 196 -22.31 -5.50 -14.70
N LEU A 197 -22.63 -5.74 -15.97
CA LEU A 197 -21.66 -5.78 -17.06
C LEU A 197 -21.12 -4.38 -17.37
N ILE A 198 -21.97 -3.34 -17.37
CA ILE A 198 -21.53 -1.95 -17.51
C ILE A 198 -20.56 -1.59 -16.37
N ASP A 199 -20.89 -1.92 -15.12
CA ASP A 199 -20.04 -1.62 -13.95
C ASP A 199 -18.70 -2.39 -13.94
N LEU A 200 -18.66 -3.57 -14.58
CA LEU A 200 -17.44 -4.36 -14.75
C LEU A 200 -16.57 -3.92 -15.95
N ILE A 201 -17.20 -3.42 -17.02
CA ILE A 201 -16.56 -3.10 -18.30
C ILE A 201 -16.15 -1.62 -18.39
N VAL A 202 -16.84 -0.72 -17.68
CA VAL A 202 -16.60 0.72 -17.67
C VAL A 202 -16.05 1.15 -16.30
N PRO A 203 -14.72 1.39 -16.15
CA PRO A 203 -14.15 1.89 -14.91
C PRO A 203 -14.64 3.31 -14.57
N GLY A 204 -15.75 3.41 -13.84
CA GLY A 204 -16.34 4.68 -13.40
C GLY A 204 -17.69 5.04 -14.04
N SER A 205 -18.50 4.08 -14.49
CA SER A 205 -19.89 4.29 -14.91
C SER A 205 -20.76 4.92 -13.80
N GLU A 206 -20.65 4.39 -12.59
CA GLU A 206 -21.28 4.98 -11.39
C GLU A 206 -20.56 6.27 -11.00
N SER A 207 -21.26 7.39 -11.25
CA SER A 207 -21.03 8.77 -10.80
C SER A 207 -19.80 8.97 -9.89
N GLY A 208 -18.76 9.66 -10.40
CA GLY A 208 -17.41 9.83 -9.80
C GLY A 208 -17.30 10.49 -8.41
N LYS A 209 -18.00 9.94 -7.43
CA LYS A 209 -18.00 10.19 -5.99
C LYS A 209 -17.57 8.88 -5.35
N VAL A 210 -16.43 8.86 -4.66
CA VAL A 210 -15.98 7.64 -3.98
C VAL A 210 -17.07 7.18 -2.98
N PRO A 211 -17.45 5.88 -2.98
CA PRO A 211 -18.41 5.34 -2.01
C PRO A 211 -18.04 5.70 -0.57
N ARG A 212 -19.03 5.91 0.31
CA ARG A 212 -18.78 6.22 1.73
C ARG A 212 -19.30 5.10 2.62
N TYR A 213 -18.41 4.17 2.98
CA TYR A 213 -18.73 3.06 3.87
C TYR A 213 -18.73 3.49 5.34
N ALA A 214 -19.89 3.39 5.99
CA ALA A 214 -20.06 3.64 7.42
C ALA A 214 -19.75 2.35 8.23
N VAL A 215 -18.46 2.03 8.39
CA VAL A 215 -18.03 0.84 9.14
C VAL A 215 -18.30 1.03 10.65
N PRO A 216 -19.07 0.14 11.31
CA PRO A 216 -19.29 0.20 12.74
C PRO A 216 -18.04 -0.23 13.53
N GLY A 217 -17.65 0.54 14.56
CA GLY A 217 -16.55 0.17 15.43
C GLY A 217 -15.88 1.34 16.15
N ILE A 218 -14.81 1.04 16.89
CA ILE A 218 -13.96 2.02 17.57
C ILE A 218 -12.82 2.43 16.62
N PHE A 219 -12.53 3.72 16.51
CA PHE A 219 -11.44 4.20 15.66
C PHE A 219 -10.06 3.79 16.20
N VAL A 220 -9.31 3.03 15.40
CA VAL A 220 -7.93 2.62 15.69
C VAL A 220 -6.99 3.26 14.67
N THR A 221 -6.04 4.07 15.14
CA THR A 221 -5.00 4.66 14.29
C THR A 221 -3.95 3.61 13.90
N LYS A 222 -3.56 3.58 12.62
CA LYS A 222 -2.42 2.80 12.11
C LYS A 222 -1.52 3.71 11.28
N SER A 223 -0.21 3.64 11.50
CA SER A 223 0.79 4.30 10.67
C SER A 223 1.20 3.35 9.54
N VAL A 224 0.99 3.77 8.29
CA VAL A 224 1.36 3.00 7.09
C VAL A 224 2.52 3.72 6.39
N HIS A 225 3.59 2.98 6.07
CA HIS A 225 4.69 3.52 5.27
C HIS A 225 4.34 3.44 3.78
N MET A 226 4.54 4.53 3.04
CA MET A 226 4.24 4.64 1.62
C MET A 226 5.25 5.56 0.92
N THR A 227 5.32 5.50 -0.41
CA THR A 227 6.19 6.41 -1.17
C THR A 227 5.65 7.83 -1.13
N ASN A 228 6.55 8.82 -1.15
CA ASN A 228 6.18 10.24 -1.19
C ASN A 228 5.25 10.59 -2.35
N THR A 229 5.42 9.91 -3.50
CA THR A 229 4.54 10.03 -4.68
C THR A 229 3.10 9.60 -4.39
N LEU A 230 2.89 8.52 -3.63
CA LEU A 230 1.55 8.01 -3.30
C LEU A 230 0.88 8.89 -2.24
N ASP A 231 1.64 9.35 -1.24
CA ASP A 231 1.16 10.32 -0.25
C ASP A 231 0.73 11.64 -0.92
N GLN A 232 1.49 12.13 -1.89
CA GLN A 232 1.14 13.30 -2.70
C GLN A 232 -0.15 13.06 -3.50
N MET A 233 -0.28 11.95 -4.24
CA MET A 233 -1.50 11.61 -4.99
C MET A 233 -2.74 11.54 -4.07
N VAL A 234 -2.62 10.95 -2.88
CA VAL A 234 -3.71 10.89 -1.89
C VAL A 234 -4.06 12.29 -1.35
N ARG A 235 -3.08 13.18 -1.16
CA ARG A 235 -3.32 14.59 -0.77
C ARG A 235 -4.02 15.39 -1.86
N GLU A 236 -3.63 15.20 -3.11
CA GLU A 236 -4.21 15.89 -4.27
C GLU A 236 -5.65 15.44 -4.51
N TYR A 237 -5.89 14.12 -4.58
CA TYR A 237 -7.23 13.55 -4.73
C TYR A 237 -8.18 13.92 -3.58
N SER A 238 -7.68 13.93 -2.33
CA SER A 238 -8.43 14.34 -1.14
C SER A 238 -8.92 15.80 -1.23
N LYS A 239 -8.09 16.70 -1.78
CA LYS A 239 -8.49 18.09 -2.06
C LYS A 239 -9.47 18.17 -3.22
N GLU A 240 -9.16 17.52 -4.35
CA GLU A 240 -9.92 17.60 -5.59
C GLU A 240 -11.37 17.12 -5.42
N LYS A 241 -11.58 15.99 -4.74
CA LYS A 241 -12.92 15.41 -4.52
C LYS A 241 -13.60 15.87 -3.23
N ASN A 242 -12.91 16.64 -2.38
CA ASN A 242 -13.37 17.01 -1.03
C ASN A 242 -13.77 15.79 -0.17
N ILE A 243 -12.85 14.83 -0.05
CA ILE A 243 -13.03 13.56 0.68
C ILE A 243 -11.87 13.40 1.66
N SER A 244 -12.14 12.94 2.89
CA SER A 244 -11.07 12.75 3.87
C SER A 244 -10.17 11.57 3.47
N GLN A 245 -8.86 11.68 3.74
CA GLN A 245 -7.91 10.60 3.46
C GLN A 245 -8.28 9.29 4.15
N ARG A 246 -8.91 9.37 5.33
CA ARG A 246 -9.47 8.21 6.05
C ARG A 246 -10.47 7.45 5.19
N ASP A 247 -11.37 8.15 4.51
CA ASP A 247 -12.44 7.53 3.72
C ASP A 247 -11.87 6.92 2.42
N ILE A 248 -10.89 7.60 1.80
CA ILE A 248 -10.13 7.06 0.65
C ILE A 248 -9.46 5.73 1.02
N PHE A 249 -8.75 5.68 2.16
CA PHE A 249 -8.12 4.44 2.63
C PHE A 249 -9.14 3.38 3.07
N ALA A 250 -10.26 3.76 3.68
CA ALA A 250 -11.31 2.81 4.05
C ALA A 250 -11.92 2.12 2.82
N VAL A 251 -12.21 2.89 1.75
CA VAL A 251 -12.74 2.36 0.49
C VAL A 251 -11.72 1.46 -0.19
N ALA A 252 -10.48 1.92 -0.34
CA ALA A 252 -9.40 1.12 -0.94
C ALA A 252 -9.16 -0.19 -0.20
N LEU A 253 -9.28 -0.21 1.14
CA LEU A 253 -9.18 -1.43 1.94
C LEU A 253 -10.41 -2.34 1.78
N ILE A 254 -11.62 -1.78 1.73
CA ILE A 254 -12.86 -2.56 1.53
C ILE A 254 -12.86 -3.24 0.16
N GLU A 255 -12.54 -2.51 -0.90
CA GLU A 255 -12.39 -3.09 -2.25
C GLU A 255 -11.26 -4.12 -2.33
N PHE A 256 -10.13 -3.87 -1.63
CA PHE A 256 -9.04 -4.84 -1.55
C PHE A 256 -9.50 -6.13 -0.86
N PHE A 257 -10.17 -6.04 0.29
CA PHE A 257 -10.65 -7.22 1.01
C PHE A 257 -11.71 -8.01 0.22
N GLN A 258 -12.61 -7.33 -0.51
CA GLN A 258 -13.53 -7.98 -1.44
C GLN A 258 -12.76 -8.75 -2.55
N ARG A 259 -11.86 -8.07 -3.27
CA ARG A 259 -11.10 -8.66 -4.39
C ARG A 259 -10.15 -9.80 -3.98
N TYR A 260 -9.67 -9.80 -2.74
CA TYR A 260 -8.70 -10.77 -2.22
C TYR A 260 -9.27 -11.74 -1.15
N GLY A 261 -10.59 -12.00 -1.19
CA GLY A 261 -11.18 -13.20 -0.55
C GLY A 261 -11.75 -13.04 0.86
N TYR A 262 -11.92 -11.81 1.35
CA TYR A 262 -12.61 -11.46 2.61
C TYR A 262 -14.01 -10.85 2.35
N GLU A 263 -14.65 -11.25 1.24
CA GLU A 263 -15.92 -10.68 0.78
C GLU A 263 -17.04 -10.87 1.82
N ARG A 264 -17.16 -12.07 2.40
CA ARG A 264 -18.25 -12.44 3.33
C ARG A 264 -18.14 -11.69 4.66
N GLU A 265 -16.91 -11.49 5.14
CA GLU A 265 -16.61 -10.68 6.32
C GLU A 265 -16.97 -9.20 6.08
N ILE A 266 -16.68 -8.68 4.88
CA ILE A 266 -17.05 -7.32 4.48
C ILE A 266 -18.57 -7.16 4.31
N GLU A 267 -19.27 -8.11 3.70
CA GLU A 267 -20.74 -8.11 3.58
C GLU A 267 -21.41 -8.09 4.96
N THR A 268 -20.91 -8.92 5.89
CA THR A 268 -21.37 -8.98 7.29
C THR A 268 -21.11 -7.66 8.01
N LEU A 269 -19.92 -7.07 7.84
CA LEU A 269 -19.51 -5.79 8.43
C LEU A 269 -20.27 -4.59 7.85
N LEU A 270 -20.73 -4.68 6.60
CA LEU A 270 -21.56 -3.67 5.93
C LEU A 270 -23.07 -3.90 6.11
N GLY A 271 -23.49 -4.98 6.79
CA GLY A 271 -24.90 -5.29 7.03
C GLY A 271 -25.71 -5.55 5.75
N ARG A 272 -25.12 -6.21 4.75
CA ARG A 272 -25.75 -6.52 3.45
C ARG A 272 -26.34 -7.94 3.36
N MET A 273 -26.73 -8.52 4.50
CA MET A 273 -27.26 -9.89 4.62
C MET A 273 -28.58 -9.89 5.41
#